data_AF-A0A2G9TC53-F1
#
_entry.id   AF-A0A2G9TC53-F1
#
_cell.length_a   1.000
_cell.length_b   1.000
_cell.length_c   1.000
_cell.angle_alpha   90.00
_cell.angle_beta   90.00
_cell.angle_gamma   90.00
#
_symmetry.space_group_name_H-M   'P 1'
#
loop_
_entity.id
_entity.type
_entity.pdbx_description
1 polymer ?
#
loop_
_entity_poly.entity_id
_entity_poly.type
_entity_poly.pdbx_seq_one_letter_code
_entity_poly.pdbx_strand_id
1 'polypeptide(L)' 'FGRDTLIQFEDFAFPNAFKFLDRYREDYCCFNDDIQGSVKFLVQYYERQQKQNLVGYVAGNSKKMG' A
#
# COMPACT_ATOMS: atom_id res chain seq x y z
N PHE A 1 5.63 1.04 27.00
CA PHE A 1 5.48 0.82 25.56
C PHE A 1 6.81 1.08 24.82
N GLY A 2 7.50 2.23 24.96
CA GLY A 2 8.86 2.43 24.40
C GLY A 2 8.84 3.03 22.98
N ARG A 3 10.00 3.47 22.45
CA ARG A 3 10.07 4.16 21.14
C ARG A 3 9.71 3.28 19.94
N ASP A 4 9.92 1.97 20.07
CA ASP A 4 9.60 0.99 19.02
C ASP A 4 8.13 0.54 19.04
N THR A 5 7.29 1.18 19.87
CA THR A 5 5.85 0.92 19.84
C THR A 5 5.28 1.40 18.53
N LEU A 6 4.59 0.50 17.82
CA LEU A 6 3.88 0.82 16.60
C LEU A 6 2.70 1.77 16.91
N ILE A 7 2.67 2.91 16.22
CA ILE A 7 1.60 3.90 16.31
C ILE A 7 0.94 4.02 14.93
N GLN A 8 -0.36 3.75 14.87
CA GLN A 8 -1.18 3.96 13.68
C GLN A 8 -2.01 5.24 13.87
N PHE A 9 -1.86 6.18 12.94
CA PHE A 9 -2.76 7.33 12.80
C PHE A 9 -3.91 6.97 11.87
N GLU A 10 -5.13 7.32 12.27
CA GLU A 10 -6.38 7.04 11.56
C GLU A 10 -7.29 8.27 11.67
N ASP A 11 -8.15 8.49 10.68
CA ASP A 11 -9.27 9.44 10.71
C ASP A 11 -8.86 10.90 10.98
N PHE A 12 -7.65 11.30 10.56
CA PHE A 12 -7.24 12.70 10.61
C PHE A 12 -7.63 13.44 9.34
N ALA A 13 -8.15 14.67 9.50
CA ALA A 13 -8.30 15.58 8.38
C ALA A 13 -6.95 15.80 7.67
N PHE A 14 -6.97 15.87 6.34
CA PHE A 14 -5.78 15.86 5.47
C PHE A 14 -4.62 16.75 5.97
N PRO A 15 -4.81 18.04 6.36
CA PRO A 15 -3.70 18.87 6.82
C PRO A 15 -3.03 18.35 8.10
N ASN A 16 -3.79 17.75 9.02
CA ASN A 16 -3.27 17.20 10.26
C ASN A 16 -2.63 15.82 10.05
N ALA A 17 -3.21 14.99 9.17
CA ALA A 17 -2.67 13.67 8.83
C ALA A 17 -1.22 13.79 8.31
N PHE A 18 -0.98 14.66 7.32
CA PHE A 18 0.36 14.91 6.79
C PHE A 18 1.29 15.55 7.82
N LYS A 19 0.82 16.56 8.56
CA LYS A 19 1.60 17.25 9.59
C LYS A 19 2.11 16.30 10.68
N PHE A 20 1.27 15.38 11.16
CA PHE A 20 1.68 14.42 12.17
C PHE A 20 2.60 13.35 11.60
N LEU A 21 2.31 12.85 10.40
CA LEU A 21 3.16 11.87 9.75
C LEU A 21 4.57 12.43 9.53
N ASP A 22 4.71 13.63 8.96
CA ASP A 22 6.01 14.27 8.71
C ASP A 22 6.79 14.54 10.00
N ARG A 23 6.08 14.87 11.08
CA ARG A 23 6.70 15.18 12.36
C ARG A 23 7.27 13.97 13.07
N TYR A 24 6.62 12.80 12.98
CA TYR A 24 6.94 11.66 13.84
C TYR A 24 7.59 10.48 13.14
N ARG A 25 7.52 10.39 11.80
CA ARG A 25 7.99 9.25 11.01
C ARG A 25 9.48 8.91 11.17
N GLU A 26 10.34 9.87 11.49
CA GLU A 26 11.79 9.64 11.64
C GLU A 26 12.18 9.26 13.07
N ASP A 27 11.33 9.57 14.07
CA ASP A 27 11.64 9.42 15.49
C ASP A 27 10.87 8.26 16.15
N TYR A 28 9.74 7.84 15.57
CA TYR A 28 8.85 6.83 16.12
C TYR A 28 8.46 5.80 15.06
N CYS A 29 8.20 4.57 15.51
CA CYS A 29 7.61 3.54 14.67
C CYS A 29 6.14 3.88 14.39
N CYS A 30 5.85 4.71 13.38
CA CYS A 30 4.49 5.14 13.07
C CYS A 30 4.17 5.18 11.58
N PHE A 31 2.88 5.08 11.27
CA PHE A 31 2.33 5.26 9.92
C PHE A 31 0.90 5.84 10.01
N ASN A 32 0.38 6.32 8.88
CA ASN A 32 -1.02 6.73 8.75
C ASN A 32 -1.72 5.81 7.73
N ASP A 33 -2.81 5.14 8.12
CA ASP A 33 -3.47 4.13 7.26
C ASP A 33 -4.21 4.78 6.09
N ASP A 34 -4.89 5.91 6.33
CA ASP A 34 -5.60 6.66 5.29
C ASP A 34 -4.68 7.05 4.12
N ILE A 35 -3.43 7.41 4.42
CA ILE A 35 -2.41 7.79 3.44
C ILE A 35 -1.67 6.55 2.91
N GLN A 36 -1.01 5.79 3.79
CA GLN A 36 -0.06 4.75 3.38
C GLN A 36 -0.73 3.41 3.12
N GLY A 37 -1.79 3.08 3.88
CA GLY A 37 -2.61 1.88 3.68
C GLY A 37 -3.35 1.91 2.34
N SER A 38 -3.97 3.05 2.02
CA SER A 38 -4.62 3.30 0.72
C SER A 38 -3.66 3.12 -0.47
N VAL A 39 -2.46 3.71 -0.39
CA VAL A 39 -1.42 3.55 -1.43
C VAL A 39 -1.00 2.09 -1.56
N LYS A 40 -0.81 1.39 -0.44
CA LYS A 40 -0.43 -0.02 -0.42
C LYS A 40 -1.51 -0.92 -1.06
N PHE A 41 -2.79 -0.60 -0.88
CA PHE A 41 -3.88 -1.31 -1.56
C PHE A 41 -3.84 -1.09 -3.07
N LEU A 42 -3.71 0.17 -3.53
CA LEU A 42 -3.69 0.51 -4.95
C LEU A 42 -2.49 -0.14 -5.68
N VAL A 43 -1.28 -0.03 -5.12
CA VAL A 43 -0.08 -0.66 -5.70
C VAL A 43 -0.28 -2.16 -5.87
N GLN A 44 -0.75 -2.84 -4.82
CA GLN A 44 -1.02 -4.27 -4.89
C GLN A 44 -2.12 -4.63 -5.89
N TYR A 45 -3.16 -3.82 -5.98
CA TYR A 45 -4.23 -4.01 -6.96
C TYR A 45 -3.65 -3.98 -8.38
N TYR A 46 -2.89 -2.94 -8.74
CA TYR A 46 -2.28 -2.83 -10.06
C TYR A 46 -1.30 -3.97 -10.37
N GLU A 47 -0.45 -4.35 -9.41
CA GLU A 47 0.46 -5.50 -9.58
C GLU A 47 -0.29 -6.80 -9.83
N ARG A 48 -1.43 -7.03 -9.14
CA ARG A 48 -2.27 -8.20 -9.37
C ARG A 48 -2.88 -8.18 -10.78
N GLN A 49 -3.35 -7.02 -11.26
CA GLN A 49 -3.90 -6.91 -12.62
C GLN A 49 -2.85 -7.22 -13.69
N GLN A 50 -1.62 -6.71 -13.55
CA GLN A 50 -0.53 -7.00 -14.49
C GLN A 50 -0.19 -8.50 -14.55
N LYS A 51 -0.15 -9.17 -13.39
CA LYS A 51 0.09 -10.62 -13.31
C LYS A 51 -1.05 -11.42 -13.95
N GLN A 52 -2.30 -11.05 -13.71
CA GLN A 52 -3.45 -11.72 -14.33
C GLN A 52 -3.47 -11.56 -15.85
N ASN A 53 -3.14 -10.37 -16.36
CA ASN A 53 -3.03 -10.14 -17.80
C ASN A 53 -1.94 -11.01 -18.45
N LEU A 54 -0.78 -11.15 -17.81
CA LEU A 54 0.29 -12.02 -18.29
C LEU A 54 -0.11 -13.50 -18.29
N VAL A 55 -0.75 -13.97 -17.22
CA VAL A 55 -1.24 -15.37 -17.11
C VAL A 55 -2.29 -15.65 -18.19
N GLY A 56 -3.23 -14.73 -18.41
CA GLY A 56 -4.23 -14.84 -19.48
C GLY A 56 -3.61 -14.93 -20.88
N TYR A 57 -2.59 -14.11 -21.16
CA TYR A 57 -1.85 -14.15 -22.43
C TYR A 57 -1.14 -15.49 -22.65
N VAL A 58 -0.40 -15.98 -21.64
CA VAL A 58 0.32 -17.26 -21.73
C VAL A 58 -0.65 -18.44 -21.90
N ALA A 59 -1.73 -18.48 -21.11
CA ALA A 59 -2.75 -19.52 -21.21
C ALA A 59 -3.47 -19.51 -22.58
N GLY A 60 -3.76 -18.32 -23.12
CA GLY A 60 -4.36 -18.17 -24.45
C GLY A 60 -3.46 -18.66 -25.59
N ASN A 61 -2.16 -18.41 -25.51
CA ASN A 61 -1.20 -18.90 -26.51
C ASN A 61 -0.97 -20.41 -26.42
N SER A 62 -0.94 -20.98 -25.21
CA SER A 62 -0.77 -22.43 -25.04
C SER A 62 -1.93 -23.23 -25.65
N LYS A 63 -3.15 -22.68 -25.67
CA LYS A 63 -4.32 -23.33 -26.31
C LYS A 63 -4.31 -23.25 -27.84
N LYS A 64 -3.57 -22.33 -28.45
CA LYS A 64 -3.49 -22.18 -29.92
C LYS A 64 -2.44 -23.08 -30.58
N MET A 65 -1.53 -23.64 -29.80
CA MET A 65 -0.46 -24.52 -30.28
C MET A 65 -0.78 -26.02 -30.14
N GLY A 66 -1.96 -26.38 -29.61
CA GLY A 66 -2.42 -27.76 -29.42
C GLY A 66 -3.53 -28.14 -30.37
#